data_AF-M1ZZS3-F1
#
_entry.id   AF-M1ZZS3-F1
#
_cell.length_a   1.000
_cell.length_b   1.000
_cell.length_c   1.000
_cell.angle_alpha   90.00
_cell.angle_beta   90.00
_cell.angle_gamma   90.00
#
_symmetry.space_group_name_H-M   'P 1'
#
loop_
_entity.id
_entity.type
_entity.pdbx_description
1 polymer ?
#
loop_
_entity_poly.entity_id
_entity_poly.type
_entity_poly.pdbx_seq_one_letter_code
_entity_poly.pdbx_strand_id
1 'polypeptide(L)' 'MGEALRGLKRTIMCGESRENNIGQKVTVMGWVQRKRNLGGLIFVDLRDRTGIMQIV' A
#
# COMPACT_ATOMS: atom_id res chain seq x y z
N MET A 1 7.49 6.77 17.69
CA MET A 1 6.86 5.94 16.61
C MET A 1 7.02 6.54 15.20
N GLY A 2 6.93 7.86 15.00
CA GLY A 2 7.06 8.48 13.66
C GLY A 2 8.49 8.52 13.07
N GLU A 3 9.53 8.39 13.90
CA GLU A 3 10.93 8.42 13.45
C GLU A 3 11.30 7.23 12.55
N ALA A 4 10.76 6.04 12.83
CA ALA A 4 11.01 4.83 12.04
C ALA A 4 10.50 4.95 10.59
N LEU A 5 9.52 5.82 10.34
CA LEU A 5 8.90 6.01 9.04
C LEU A 5 9.51 7.18 8.25
N ARG A 6 10.60 7.79 8.74
CA ARG A 6 11.30 8.93 8.10
C ARG A 6 10.35 10.07 7.71
N GLY A 7 9.34 10.34 8.53
CA GLY A 7 8.34 11.39 8.29
C GLY A 7 7.25 11.05 7.27
N LEU A 8 7.22 9.83 6.72
CA LEU A 8 6.12 9.39 5.86
C LEU A 8 4.80 9.36 6.64
N LYS A 9 3.75 9.88 6.01
CA LYS A 9 2.38 9.86 6.52
C LYS A 9 1.47 9.24 5.47
N ARG A 10 0.49 8.46 5.92
CA ARG A 10 -0.52 7.88 5.02
C ARG A 10 -1.29 9.00 4.32
N THR A 11 -1.42 8.90 3.00
CA THR A 11 -2.17 9.86 2.18
C THR A 11 -3.53 9.33 1.73
N ILE A 12 -3.68 8.00 1.63
CA ILE A 12 -4.92 7.35 1.19
C ILE A 12 -5.08 6.00 1.91
N MET A 13 -6.32 5.55 2.09
CA MET A 13 -6.61 4.21 2.59
C MET A 13 -6.56 3.16 1.47
N CYS A 14 -6.23 1.91 1.82
CA CYS A 14 -6.07 0.83 0.84
C CYS A 14 -7.35 0.60 0.00
N GLY A 15 -8.53 0.70 0.62
CA GLY A 15 -9.83 0.52 -0.03
C GLY A 15 -10.36 1.76 -0.77
N GLU A 16 -9.67 2.90 -0.71
CA GLU A 16 -10.13 4.18 -1.29
C GLU A 16 -9.51 4.50 -2.65
N SER A 17 -8.46 3.79 -3.07
CA SER A 17 -7.81 4.04 -4.37
C SER A 17 -8.74 3.74 -5.54
N ARG A 18 -8.84 4.68 -6.48
CA ARG A 18 -9.65 4.58 -7.71
C ARG A 18 -8.84 5.04 -8.92
N GLU A 19 -9.43 4.94 -10.12
CA GLU A 19 -8.79 5.33 -11.39
C GLU A 19 -8.36 6.80 -11.42
N ASN A 20 -9.05 7.68 -10.70
CA ASN A 20 -8.67 9.08 -10.58
C ASN A 20 -7.31 9.31 -9.88
N ASN A 21 -6.76 8.30 -9.20
CA ASN A 21 -5.46 8.37 -8.54
C ASN A 21 -4.29 7.94 -9.44
N ILE A 22 -4.55 7.52 -10.69
CA ILE A 22 -3.51 7.12 -11.63
C ILE A 22 -2.49 8.26 -11.82
N GLY A 23 -1.20 7.92 -11.74
CA GLY A 23 -0.10 8.88 -11.86
C GLY A 23 0.18 9.71 -10.60
N GLN A 24 -0.64 9.61 -9.55
CA GLN A 24 -0.41 10.33 -8.30
C GLN A 24 0.57 9.59 -7.39
N LYS A 25 1.42 10.35 -6.69
CA LYS A 25 2.27 9.80 -5.62
C LYS A 25 1.46 9.68 -4.34
N VAL A 26 1.21 8.46 -3.90
CA VAL A 26 0.46 8.15 -2.67
C VAL A 26 1.31 7.35 -1.69
N THR A 27 1.02 7.46 -0.41
CA THR A 27 1.59 6.64 0.67
C THR A 27 0.46 5.86 1.33
N VAL A 28 0.57 4.54 1.30
CA VAL A 28 -0.36 3.62 1.97
C VAL A 28 0.32 2.92 3.14
N MET A 29 -0.46 2.57 4.16
CA MET A 29 0.03 1.93 5.38
C MET A 29 -0.98 0.88 5.83
N GLY A 30 -0.50 -0.30 6.19
CA GLY A 30 -1.32 -1.43 6.58
C GLY A 30 -0.48 -2.65 6.95
N TRP A 31 -1.10 -3.82 6.99
CA TRP A 31 -0.46 -5.09 7.27
C TRP A 31 -0.38 -5.94 6.02
N VAL A 32 0.73 -6.67 5.85
CA VAL A 32 0.88 -7.63 4.76
C VAL A 32 -0.11 -8.77 4.99
N GLN A 33 -1.10 -8.89 4.12
CA GLN A 33 -2.04 -10.00 4.13
C GLN A 33 -1.48 -11.20 3.37
N ARG A 34 -0.88 -10.96 2.20
CA ARG A 34 -0.29 -12.01 1.37
C ARG A 34 0.91 -11.47 0.62
N LYS A 35 1.96 -12.30 0.55
CA LYS A 35 3.13 -12.06 -0.30
C LYS A 35 3.16 -13.13 -1.38
N ARG A 36 3.32 -12.74 -2.64
CA ARG A 36 3.47 -13.65 -3.79
C ARG A 36 4.75 -13.29 -4.52
N ASN A 37 5.63 -14.28 -4.70
CA ASN A 37 6.84 -14.11 -5.49
C ASN A 37 6.63 -14.81 -6.83
N LEU A 38 6.69 -14.06 -7.93
CA LEU A 38 6.54 -14.56 -9.29
C LEU A 38 7.85 -14.36 -10.08
N GLY A 39 8.98 -14.71 -9.45
CA GLY A 39 10.31 -14.61 -10.02
C GLY A 39 10.86 -13.20 -9.92
N GLY A 40 10.71 -12.40 -10.98
CA GLY A 40 11.25 -11.03 -11.06
C GLY A 40 10.41 -9.96 -10.36
N LEU A 41 9.21 -10.31 -9.88
CA LEU A 41 8.27 -9.39 -9.24
C LEU A 41 7.78 -9.95 -7.91
N ILE A 42 7.65 -9.06 -6.92
CA ILE A 42 7.13 -9.38 -5.60
C ILE A 42 5.81 -8.64 -5.43
N PHE A 43 4.71 -9.38 -5.43
CA PHE A 43 3.40 -8.83 -5.16
C PHE A 43 3.11 -8.90 -3.67
N VAL A 44 2.61 -7.80 -3.12
CA VAL A 44 2.17 -7.70 -1.72
C VAL A 44 0.73 -7.21 -1.70
N ASP A 45 -0.16 -8.03 -1.14
CA ASP A 45 -1.52 -7.61 -0.82
C ASP A 45 -1.47 -6.94 0.57
N LEU A 46 -1.57 -5.62 0.60
CA LEU A 46 -1.57 -4.80 1.82
C LEU A 46 -3.01 -4.58 2.28
N ARG A 47 -3.31 -4.89 3.54
CA ARG A 47 -4.64 -4.71 4.13
C ARG A 47 -4.64 -3.62 5.17
N ASP A 48 -5.67 -2.79 5.14
CA ASP A 48 -6.09 -1.97 6.27
C ASP A 48 -7.58 -2.18 6.59
N ARG A 49 -8.16 -1.34 7.45
CA ARG A 49 -9.58 -1.45 7.85
C ARG A 49 -10.57 -1.23 6.70
N THR A 50 -10.14 -0.61 5.60
CA THR A 50 -11.00 -0.21 4.48
C THR A 50 -10.96 -1.20 3.32
N GLY A 51 -9.92 -2.02 3.21
CA GLY A 51 -9.80 -2.99 2.12
C GLY A 51 -8.39 -3.52 1.93
N ILE A 52 -8.17 -4.08 0.73
CA ILE A 52 -6.92 -4.68 0.29
C ILE A 52 -6.42 -3.91 -0.93
N MET A 53 -5.12 -3.60 -0.97
CA MET A 53 -4.43 -2.99 -2.10
C MET A 53 -3.26 -3.87 -2.55
N GLN A 54 -3.11 -4.09 -3.84
CA GLN A 54 -1.96 -4.79 -4.42
C GLN A 54 -0.80 -3.82 -4.65
N ILE A 55 0.40 -4.22 -4.21
CA ILE A 55 1.68 -3.55 -4.42
C ILE A 55 2.58 -4.50 -5.23
N VAL A 56 3.38 -3.97 -6.16
CA VAL A 56 4.33 -4.71 -7.02
C VAL A 56 5.73 -4.14 -6.84
#